data_AF-A0A1I1SLL5-F1
#
_entry.id   AF-A0A1I1SLL5-F1
#
_cell.length_a   1.000
_cell.length_b   1.000
_cell.length_c   1.000
_cell.angle_alpha   90.00
_cell.angle_beta   90.00
_cell.angle_gamma   90.00
#
_symmetry.space_group_name_H-M   'P 1'
#
loop_
_entity.id
_entity.type
_entity.pdbx_description
1 polymer ?
#
loop_
_entity_poly.entity_id
_entity_poly.type
_entity_poly.pdbx_seq_one_letter_code
_entity_poly.pdbx_strand_id
1 'polypeptide(L)'
;MNEWLSGCAALASLAALGRWARAVPTRAWGEEAGTPRMRRATLAAVLATLALQCTAAALAAGPAAAAALVPAAWMVFGWGLTLAMNQWPQGSLCWARRLGDAGLLGCALGIGAALLAR
;
A
#
# COMPACT_ATOMS: atom_id res chain seq x y z
N MET A 1 -18.81 7.76 -3.75
CA MET A 1 -17.51 8.39 -3.46
C MET A 1 -16.77 7.69 -2.32
N ASN A 2 -17.44 7.47 -1.17
CA ASN A 2 -16.81 6.90 0.04
C ASN A 2 -16.27 5.47 -0.14
N GLU A 3 -17.01 4.56 -0.78
CA GLU A 3 -16.55 3.17 -1.00
C GLU A 3 -15.36 3.09 -1.97
N TRP A 4 -15.39 3.91 -3.03
CA TRP A 4 -14.30 4.00 -4.00
C TRP A 4 -13.00 4.47 -3.34
N LEU A 5 -13.05 5.54 -2.54
CA LEU A 5 -11.88 6.09 -1.86
C LEU A 5 -11.31 5.11 -0.81
N SER A 6 -12.19 4.39 -0.10
CA SER A 6 -11.79 3.31 0.81
C SER A 6 -11.13 2.14 0.07
N GLY A 7 -11.64 1.76 -1.10
CA GLY A 7 -11.02 0.76 -1.97
C GLY A 7 -9.64 1.18 -2.47
N CYS A 8 -9.49 2.44 -2.89
CA CYS A 8 -8.19 3.00 -3.27
C CYS A 8 -7.21 3.01 -2.10
N ALA A 9 -7.67 3.38 -0.89
CA ALA A 9 -6.86 3.34 0.32
C ALA A 9 -6.40 1.93 0.64
N ALA A 10 -7.28 0.94 0.52
CA ALA A 10 -6.91 -0.46 0.71
C ALA A 10 -5.88 -0.92 -0.33
N LEU A 11 -6.09 -0.63 -1.62
CA LEU A 11 -5.16 -0.99 -2.71
C LEU A 11 -3.79 -0.32 -2.58
N ALA A 12 -3.72 0.91 -2.05
CA ALA A 12 -2.46 1.62 -1.85
C ALA A 12 -1.48 0.85 -0.94
N SER A 13 -1.96 -0.04 -0.07
CA SER A 13 -1.10 -0.93 0.74
C SER A 13 -0.17 -1.78 -0.12
N LEU A 14 -0.59 -2.21 -1.31
CA LEU A 14 0.21 -3.02 -2.24
C LEU A 14 1.46 -2.29 -2.74
N ALA A 15 1.42 -0.95 -2.86
CA ALA A 15 2.60 -0.18 -3.26
C ALA A 15 3.70 -0.25 -2.20
N ALA A 16 3.32 -0.10 -0.92
CA ALA A 16 4.24 -0.17 0.20
C ALA A 16 4.72 -1.61 0.43
N LEU A 17 3.82 -2.59 0.40
CA LEU A 17 4.15 -4.01 0.51
C LEU A 17 5.07 -4.48 -0.62
N GLY A 18 4.81 -4.08 -1.87
CA GLY A 18 5.65 -4.42 -3.02
C GLY A 18 7.03 -3.73 -3.00
N ARG A 19 7.17 -2.57 -2.35
CA ARG A 19 8.48 -1.96 -2.07
C ARG A 19 9.20 -2.70 -0.94
N TRP A 20 8.48 -3.02 0.14
CA TRP A 20 9.01 -3.77 1.27
C TRP A 20 9.53 -5.15 0.85
N ALA A 21 8.76 -5.88 0.05
CA ALA A 21 9.11 -7.20 -0.46
C ALA A 21 10.41 -7.22 -1.30
N ARG A 22 10.78 -6.09 -1.91
CA ARG A 22 12.05 -5.94 -2.65
C ARG A 22 13.22 -5.49 -1.78
N ALA A 23 12.94 -4.91 -0.61
CA ALA A 23 13.95 -4.35 0.27
C ALA A 23 14.43 -5.35 1.34
N VAL A 24 13.62 -6.37 1.61
CA VAL A 24 13.89 -7.40 2.62
C VAL A 24 14.32 -8.69 1.92
N PRO A 25 15.38 -9.35 2.39
CA PRO A 25 15.76 -10.67 1.87
C PRO A 25 14.60 -11.63 2.15
N THR A 26 14.14 -12.31 1.11
CA THR A 26 13.17 -13.40 1.25
C THR A 26 13.69 -14.58 0.45
N ARG A 27 13.28 -15.79 0.82
CA ARG A 27 13.63 -17.02 0.09
C ARG A 27 13.34 -16.93 -1.43
N ALA A 28 12.37 -16.11 -1.82
CA ALA A 28 12.00 -15.89 -3.23
C ALA A 28 12.99 -15.00 -4.01
N TRP A 29 13.81 -14.19 -3.33
CA TRP A 29 14.71 -13.20 -3.94
C TRP A 29 16.20 -13.46 -3.66
N GLY A 30 16.51 -14.36 -2.73
CA GLY A 30 17.88 -14.62 -2.26
C GLY A 30 18.25 -13.80 -1.03
N GLU A 31 19.45 -14.08 -0.51
CA GLU A 31 19.97 -13.58 0.77
C GLU A 31 20.52 -12.14 0.70
N GLU A 32 20.52 -11.48 -0.46
CA GLU A 32 21.09 -10.14 -0.58
C GLU A 32 20.20 -9.10 0.10
N ALA A 33 20.55 -8.78 1.33
CA ALA A 33 19.84 -7.79 2.11
C ALA A 33 20.00 -6.41 1.46
N GLY A 34 18.89 -5.70 1.28
CA GLY A 34 18.91 -4.38 0.67
C GLY A 34 19.83 -3.40 1.39
N THR A 35 20.51 -2.54 0.63
CA THR A 35 21.43 -1.52 1.15
C THR A 35 20.74 -0.63 2.19
N PRO A 36 21.47 -0.03 3.16
CA PRO A 36 20.88 0.87 4.16
C PRO A 36 20.06 2.01 3.54
N ARG A 37 20.49 2.53 2.38
CA ARG A 37 19.77 3.54 1.61
C ARG A 37 18.41 3.02 1.11
N MET A 38 18.38 1.80 0.59
CA MET A 38 17.15 1.16 0.10
C MET A 38 16.16 0.90 1.24
N ARG A 39 16.65 0.48 2.42
CA ARG A 39 15.82 0.30 3.63
C ARG A 39 15.19 1.62 4.07
N ARG A 40 15.97 2.70 4.16
CA ARG A 40 15.45 4.05 4.51
C ARG A 40 14.41 4.54 3.51
N ALA A 41 14.68 4.40 2.21
CA ALA A 41 13.74 4.79 1.16
C ALA A 41 12.43 3.98 1.24
N THR A 42 12.53 2.70 1.59
CA THR A 42 11.37 1.82 1.78
C THR A 42 10.55 2.23 3.00
N LEU A 43 11.20 2.53 4.14
CA LEU A 43 10.52 3.05 5.33
C LEU A 43 9.80 4.38 5.03
N ALA A 44 10.47 5.31 4.35
CA ALA A 44 9.87 6.56 3.94
C ALA A 44 8.63 6.34 3.05
N ALA A 45 8.71 5.43 2.09
CA ALA A 45 7.58 5.08 1.24
C ALA A 45 6.42 4.43 2.02
N VAL A 46 6.71 3.54 2.95
CA VAL A 46 5.72 2.90 3.83
C VAL A 46 4.99 3.97 4.66
N LEU A 47 5.73 4.87 5.32
CA LEU A 47 5.15 5.94 6.13
C LEU A 47 4.30 6.90 5.30
N ALA A 48 4.80 7.31 4.12
CA ALA A 48 4.02 8.16 3.20
C ALA A 48 2.72 7.48 2.75
N THR A 49 2.79 6.17 2.47
CA THR A 49 1.63 5.39 2.06
C THR A 49 0.61 5.25 3.20
N LEU A 50 1.06 5.01 4.43
CA LEU A 50 0.20 4.98 5.62
C LEU A 50 -0.47 6.33 5.86
N ALA A 51 0.28 7.44 5.80
CA ALA A 51 -0.28 8.78 5.97
C ALA A 51 -1.37 9.06 4.93
N LEU A 52 -1.11 8.72 3.66
CA LEU A 52 -2.07 8.89 2.58
C LEU A 52 -3.33 8.02 2.78
N GLN A 53 -3.17 6.75 3.12
CA GLN A 53 -4.28 5.82 3.38
C GLN A 53 -5.15 6.28 4.54
N CYS A 54 -4.54 6.63 5.68
CA CYS A 54 -5.26 7.11 6.85
C CYS A 54 -6.03 8.39 6.52
N THR A 55 -5.43 9.32 5.77
CA THR A 55 -6.09 10.56 5.36
C THR A 55 -7.28 10.28 4.44
N ALA A 56 -7.09 9.46 3.40
CA ALA A 56 -8.16 9.11 2.46
C ALA A 56 -9.29 8.35 3.16
N ALA A 57 -8.98 7.36 3.99
CA ALA A 57 -9.97 6.57 4.72
C ALA A 57 -10.72 7.43 5.76
N ALA A 58 -10.03 8.33 6.45
CA ALA A 58 -10.66 9.24 7.42
C ALA A 58 -11.61 10.23 6.74
N LEU A 59 -11.23 10.76 5.57
CA LEU A 59 -12.13 11.61 4.77
C LEU A 59 -13.32 10.84 4.21
N ALA A 60 -13.14 9.56 3.84
CA ALA A 60 -14.20 8.73 3.28
C ALA A 60 -15.23 8.25 4.32
N ALA A 61 -14.77 7.84 5.49
CA ALA A 61 -15.60 7.09 6.45
C ALA A 61 -15.34 7.44 7.93
N GLY A 62 -14.51 8.45 8.20
CA GLY A 62 -14.16 8.89 9.55
C GLY A 62 -12.95 8.16 10.15
N PRO A 63 -12.39 8.70 11.26
CA PRO A 63 -11.13 8.23 11.82
C PRO A 63 -11.21 6.82 12.40
N ALA A 64 -12.35 6.43 12.98
CA ALA A 64 -12.56 5.07 13.50
C ALA A 64 -12.53 4.02 12.37
N ALA A 65 -13.16 4.32 11.24
CA ALA A 65 -13.13 3.46 10.07
C ALA A 65 -11.71 3.36 9.48
N ALA A 66 -10.95 4.47 9.46
CA ALA A 66 -9.55 4.45 9.03
C ALA A 66 -8.68 3.53 9.91
N ALA A 67 -8.87 3.60 11.23
CA ALA A 67 -8.14 2.78 12.19
C ALA A 67 -8.44 1.27 12.05
N ALA A 68 -9.61 0.90 11.52
CA ALA A 68 -9.94 -0.50 11.23
C ALA A 68 -9.51 -0.93 9.81
N LEU A 69 -9.82 -0.10 8.80
CA LEU A 69 -9.61 -0.41 7.39
C LEU A 69 -8.12 -0.54 7.05
N VAL A 70 -7.29 0.39 7.51
CA VAL A 70 -5.87 0.40 7.13
C VAL A 70 -5.16 -0.84 7.65
N PRO A 71 -5.22 -1.21 8.95
CA PRO A 71 -4.62 -2.46 9.42
C PRO A 71 -5.20 -3.70 8.72
N ALA A 72 -6.52 -3.76 8.52
CA ALA A 72 -7.15 -4.89 7.83
C ALA A 72 -6.65 -5.06 6.39
N ALA A 73 -6.54 -3.97 5.63
CA ALA A 73 -6.00 -3.98 4.28
C ALA A 73 -4.55 -4.47 4.26
N TRP A 74 -3.71 -3.98 5.16
CA TRP A 74 -2.31 -4.42 5.26
C TRP A 74 -2.18 -5.90 5.62
N MET A 75 -3.05 -6.42 6.51
CA MET A 75 -3.08 -7.84 6.84
C MET A 75 -3.53 -8.70 5.64
N VAL A 76 -4.66 -8.36 5.03
CA VAL A 76 -5.24 -9.14 3.92
C VAL A 76 -4.33 -9.12 2.70
N PHE A 77 -3.89 -7.94 2.26
CA PHE A 77 -3.00 -7.82 1.11
C PHE A 77 -1.58 -8.27 1.41
N GLY A 78 -1.07 -8.08 2.63
CA GLY A 78 0.23 -8.58 3.03
C GLY A 78 0.28 -10.12 3.00
N TRP A 79 -0.76 -10.76 3.56
CA TRP A 79 -0.88 -12.21 3.53
C TRP A 79 -1.08 -12.73 2.11
N GLY A 80 -2.02 -12.15 1.35
CA GLY A 80 -2.31 -12.53 -0.04
C GLY A 80 -1.09 -12.37 -0.95
N LEU A 81 -0.35 -11.27 -0.82
CA LEU A 81 0.89 -11.04 -1.57
C LEU A 81 1.95 -12.08 -1.23
N THR A 82 2.11 -12.43 0.05
CA THR A 82 3.07 -13.46 0.48
C THR A 82 2.72 -14.82 -0.14
N LEU A 83 1.44 -15.20 -0.13
CA LEU A 83 0.97 -16.43 -0.77
C LEU A 83 1.21 -16.40 -2.29
N ALA A 84 0.87 -15.29 -2.94
CA ALA A 84 1.04 -15.12 -4.38
C ALA A 84 2.52 -15.17 -4.79
N MET A 85 3.41 -14.56 -4.01
CA MET A 85 4.85 -14.58 -4.26
C MET A 85 5.47 -15.97 -4.15
N ASN A 86 4.92 -16.86 -3.33
CA ASN A 86 5.37 -18.26 -3.26
C ASN A 86 5.08 -19.04 -4.55
N GLN A 87 4.04 -18.65 -5.30
CA GLN A 87 3.66 -19.30 -6.56
C GLN A 87 4.27 -18.59 -7.77
N TRP A 88 4.15 -17.25 -7.82
CA TRP A 88 4.52 -16.41 -8.97
C TRP A 88 5.22 -15.12 -8.51
N PRO A 89 6.51 -15.17 -8.11
CA PRO A 89 7.18 -14.05 -7.47
C PRO A 89 7.22 -12.79 -8.34
N GLN A 90 7.66 -12.91 -9.60
CA GLN A 90 7.78 -11.78 -10.53
C GLN A 90 6.42 -11.20 -10.93
N GLY A 91 5.45 -12.07 -11.24
CA GLY A 91 4.10 -11.67 -11.63
C GLY A 91 3.38 -10.94 -10.49
N SER A 92 3.51 -11.46 -9.27
CA SER A 92 2.89 -10.88 -8.07
C SER A 92 3.40 -9.47 -7.79
N LEU A 93 4.71 -9.22 -7.88
CA LEU A 93 5.26 -7.88 -7.71
C LEU A 93 4.83 -6.91 -8.81
N CYS A 94 4.76 -7.37 -10.06
CA CYS A 94 4.31 -6.53 -11.17
C CYS A 94 2.89 -6.02 -10.92
N TRP A 95 1.98 -6.92 -10.54
CA TRP A 95 0.60 -6.57 -10.24
C TRP A 95 0.44 -5.79 -8.94
N ALA A 96 1.18 -6.14 -7.88
CA ALA A 96 1.18 -5.37 -6.64
C ALA A 96 1.60 -3.91 -6.87
N ARG A 97 2.60 -3.68 -7.73
CA ARG A 97 3.00 -2.33 -8.14
C ARG A 97 1.90 -1.62 -8.92
N ARG A 98 1.33 -2.25 -9.95
CA ARG A 98 0.28 -1.63 -10.78
C ARG A 98 -0.95 -1.25 -9.96
N LEU A 99 -1.44 -2.18 -9.14
CA LEU A 99 -2.60 -1.97 -8.27
C LEU A 99 -2.30 -0.96 -7.15
N GLY A 100 -1.11 -1.04 -6.56
CA GLY A 100 -0.65 -0.11 -5.55
C GLY A 100 -0.54 1.32 -6.07
N ASP A 101 0.09 1.52 -7.24
CA ASP A 101 0.21 2.83 -7.89
C ASP A 101 -1.17 3.40 -8.25
N ALA A 102 -2.09 2.56 -8.74
CA ALA A 102 -3.48 2.95 -8.97
C ALA A 102 -4.21 3.35 -7.68
N GLY A 103 -4.00 2.62 -6.58
CA GLY A 103 -4.54 2.96 -5.26
C GLY A 103 -4.01 4.30 -4.74
N LEU A 104 -2.70 4.54 -4.84
CA LEU A 104 -2.06 5.81 -4.45
C LEU A 104 -2.62 7.00 -5.24
N LEU A 105 -2.73 6.86 -6.57
CA LEU A 105 -3.31 7.88 -7.42
C LEU A 105 -4.78 8.13 -7.06
N GLY A 106 -5.56 7.07 -6.85
CA GLY A 106 -6.95 7.18 -6.42
C GLY A 106 -7.11 7.93 -5.08
N CYS A 107 -6.26 7.64 -4.10
CA CYS A 107 -6.24 8.37 -2.84
C CYS A 107 -5.90 9.86 -3.04
N ALA A 108 -4.84 10.17 -3.79
CA ALA A 108 -4.43 11.56 -4.02
C ALA A 108 -5.52 12.37 -4.73
N LEU A 109 -6.14 11.80 -5.78
CA LEU A 109 -7.25 12.40 -6.49
C LEU A 109 -8.48 12.58 -5.60
N GLY A 110 -8.85 11.56 -4.82
CA GLY A 110 -10.00 11.62 -3.91
C GLY A 110 -9.83 12.66 -2.81
N ILE A 111 -8.63 12.76 -2.22
CA ILE A 111 -8.29 13.79 -1.24
C ILE A 111 -8.36 15.17 -1.90
N GLY A 112 -7.74 15.36 -3.07
CA GLY A 112 -7.77 16.62 -3.80
C GLY A 112 -9.19 17.09 -4.12
N ALA A 113 -10.04 16.17 -4.61
CA ALA A 113 -11.45 16.47 -4.86
C ALA A 113 -12.21 16.84 -3.59
N ALA A 114 -11.98 16.14 -2.48
CA ALA A 114 -12.61 16.43 -1.19
C ALA A 114 -12.18 17.80 -0.62
N LEU A 115 -10.94 18.22 -0.88
CA LEU A 115 -10.44 19.54 -0.47
C LEU A 115 -11.00 20.68 -1.34
N LEU A 116 -11.14 20.46 -2.64
CA LEU A 116 -11.72 21.45 -3.57
C LEU A 116 -13.24 21.63 -3.41
N ALA A 117 -13.92 20.62 -2.86
CA ALA A 117 -15.36 20.67 -2.61
C ALA A 117 -15.75 21.34 -1.28
N ARG A 118 -14.77 21.86 -0.52
CA ARG A 118 -14.97 22.65 0.70
C ARG A 118 -14.80 24.12 0.40
#